data_AF-A0AAX1N843-F1
#
_entry.id   AF-A0AAX1N843-F1
#
_cell.length_a   1.000
_cell.length_b   1.000
_cell.length_c   1.000
_cell.angle_alpha   90.00
_cell.angle_beta   90.00
_cell.angle_gamma   90.00
#
_symmetry.space_group_name_H-M   'P 1'
#
loop_
_entity.id
_entity.type
_entity.pdbx_description
1 polymer ?
#
loop_
_entity_poly.entity_id
_entity_poly.type
_entity_poly.pdbx_seq_one_letter_code
_entity_poly.pdbx_strand_id
1 'polypeptide(L)'
;MKEINKVYSVTEIYSLREEGKYQEAFITARRLLELAPEDESLQAAMAWVLYDMLKVALEEDNADSFEELFSVFVDYVPGEADKLQVSGSRLLYQMVMKLLEEQKFAKANDLMMLIKNLKFHPDLEKPKSYYSLLEAAMAFNQQLPNFLGFMRIWRLSNLLPKHYQQYGENMSIAERAYWLVGQHLLIQKSQVPELVAAYVKQLDELLERAPRFHHVRKLVEKLR
;
A
#
# COMPACT_ATOMS: atom_id res chain seq x y z
N MET A 1 -9.45 22.31 -47.24
CA MET A 1 -9.30 21.23 -46.26
C MET A 1 -8.82 21.85 -44.96
N LYS A 2 -9.69 21.99 -43.97
CA LYS A 2 -9.29 22.34 -42.60
C LYS A 2 -9.04 21.03 -41.89
N GLU A 3 -7.79 20.74 -41.56
CA GLU A 3 -7.49 19.70 -40.57
C GLU A 3 -8.24 20.09 -39.29
N ILE A 4 -9.24 19.30 -38.96
CA ILE A 4 -9.89 19.36 -37.65
C ILE A 4 -8.83 18.81 -36.70
N ASN A 5 -8.06 19.71 -36.09
CA ASN A 5 -7.37 19.42 -34.85
C ASN A 5 -8.47 18.99 -33.88
N LYS A 6 -8.70 17.67 -33.80
CA LYS A 6 -9.54 17.07 -32.77
C LYS A 6 -8.82 17.41 -31.48
N VAL A 7 -9.29 18.45 -30.79
CA VAL A 7 -8.83 18.77 -29.45
C VAL A 7 -9.28 17.58 -28.62
N TYR A 8 -8.37 16.61 -28.45
CA TYR A 8 -8.60 15.47 -27.59
C TYR A 8 -9.01 16.04 -26.23
N SER A 9 -10.13 15.56 -25.71
CA SER A 9 -10.73 16.09 -24.48
C SER A 9 -10.86 14.98 -23.46
N VAL A 10 -11.05 15.34 -22.19
CA VAL A 10 -11.38 14.41 -21.10
C VAL A 10 -12.53 13.46 -21.50
N THR A 11 -13.52 13.96 -22.25
CA THR A 11 -14.65 13.17 -22.78
C THR A 11 -14.21 12.05 -23.70
N GLU A 12 -13.20 12.27 -24.55
CA GLU A 12 -12.69 11.24 -25.46
C GLU A 12 -11.97 10.12 -24.70
N ILE A 13 -11.21 10.46 -23.65
CA ILE A 13 -10.58 9.47 -22.77
C ILE A 13 -11.65 8.57 -22.15
N TYR A 14 -12.72 9.17 -21.62
CA TYR A 14 -13.82 8.40 -21.02
C TYR A 14 -14.60 7.57 -22.05
N SER A 15 -14.83 8.07 -23.27
CA SER A 15 -15.46 7.28 -24.34
C SER A 15 -14.63 6.04 -24.70
N LEU A 16 -13.32 6.21 -24.90
CA LEU A 16 -12.43 5.08 -25.19
C LEU A 16 -12.40 4.06 -24.05
N ARG A 17 -12.43 4.55 -22.81
CA ARG A 17 -12.50 3.72 -21.60
C ARG A 17 -13.82 2.92 -21.53
N GLU A 18 -14.96 3.55 -21.81
CA GLU A 18 -16.27 2.89 -21.86
C GLU A 18 -16.36 1.83 -22.98
N GLU A 19 -15.65 2.05 -24.09
CA GLU A 19 -15.50 1.08 -25.19
C GLU A 19 -14.51 -0.06 -24.87
N GLY A 20 -13.84 -0.03 -23.71
CA GLY A 20 -12.82 -1.02 -23.34
C GLY A 20 -11.46 -0.85 -24.02
N LYS A 21 -11.25 0.25 -24.76
CA LYS A 21 -10.01 0.57 -25.49
C LYS A 21 -8.99 1.23 -24.57
N TYR A 22 -8.59 0.54 -23.50
CA TYR A 22 -7.79 1.13 -22.42
C TYR A 22 -6.40 1.60 -22.88
N GLN A 23 -5.74 0.88 -23.81
CA GLN A 23 -4.44 1.32 -24.34
C GLN A 23 -4.57 2.62 -25.15
N GLU A 24 -5.60 2.75 -25.99
CA GLU A 24 -5.86 3.99 -26.73
C GLU A 24 -6.20 5.14 -25.77
N ALA A 25 -7.04 4.88 -24.76
CA ALA A 25 -7.36 5.85 -23.72
C ALA A 25 -6.11 6.32 -22.97
N PHE A 26 -5.20 5.41 -22.63
CA PHE A 26 -3.94 5.71 -21.95
C PHE A 26 -3.03 6.59 -22.82
N ILE A 27 -2.84 6.23 -24.10
CA ILE A 27 -2.02 7.01 -25.03
C ILE A 27 -2.61 8.42 -25.21
N THR A 28 -3.93 8.53 -25.38
CA THR A 28 -4.62 9.82 -25.51
C THR A 28 -4.47 10.67 -24.24
N ALA A 29 -4.69 10.08 -23.05
CA ALA A 29 -4.53 10.78 -21.78
C ALA A 29 -3.08 11.26 -21.59
N ARG A 30 -2.09 10.42 -21.89
CA ARG A 30 -0.67 10.75 -21.76
C ARG A 30 -0.29 11.93 -22.65
N ARG A 31 -0.71 11.91 -23.92
CA ARG A 31 -0.44 12.99 -24.88
C ARG A 31 -1.04 14.33 -24.43
N LEU A 32 -2.23 14.30 -23.83
CA LEU A 32 -2.86 15.51 -23.31
C LEU A 32 -2.15 16.03 -22.06
N LEU A 33 -1.72 15.14 -21.17
CA LEU A 33 -0.93 15.50 -19.99
C LEU A 33 0.46 16.03 -20.34
N GLU A 34 1.06 15.61 -21.45
CA GLU A 34 2.30 16.22 -21.96
C GLU A 34 2.11 17.72 -22.30
N LEU A 35 0.90 18.11 -22.73
CA LEU A 35 0.57 19.51 -23.07
C LEU A 35 0.07 20.31 -21.86
N ALA A 36 -0.62 19.66 -20.94
CA ALA A 36 -1.17 20.27 -19.73
C ALA A 36 -0.94 19.35 -18.50
N PRO A 37 0.30 19.29 -17.96
CA PRO A 37 0.66 18.36 -16.89
C PRO A 37 -0.13 18.57 -15.58
N GLU A 38 -0.51 19.82 -15.32
CA GLU A 38 -1.20 20.25 -14.09
C GLU A 38 -2.74 20.18 -14.20
N ASP A 39 -3.29 19.69 -15.31
CA ASP A 39 -4.74 19.55 -15.47
C ASP A 39 -5.27 18.38 -14.64
N GLU A 40 -5.88 18.70 -13.51
CA GLU A 40 -6.44 17.73 -12.56
C GLU A 40 -7.49 16.81 -13.19
N SER A 41 -8.25 17.29 -14.18
CA SER A 41 -9.26 16.48 -14.86
C SER A 41 -8.61 15.43 -15.77
N LEU A 42 -7.52 15.80 -16.45
CA LEU A 42 -6.73 14.85 -17.23
C LEU A 42 -5.97 13.85 -16.34
N GLN A 43 -5.42 14.28 -15.22
CA GLN A 43 -4.79 13.39 -14.24
C GLN A 43 -5.79 12.38 -13.68
N ALA A 44 -6.99 12.84 -13.31
CA ALA A 44 -8.07 11.95 -12.85
C ALA A 44 -8.50 10.97 -13.95
N ALA A 45 -8.65 11.43 -15.21
CA ALA A 45 -8.99 10.55 -16.33
C ALA A 45 -7.90 9.48 -16.56
N MET A 46 -6.62 9.86 -16.51
CA MET A 46 -5.49 8.94 -16.57
C MET A 46 -5.54 7.90 -15.45
N ALA A 47 -5.77 8.33 -14.21
CA ALA A 47 -5.85 7.42 -13.07
C ALA A 47 -7.01 6.41 -13.21
N TRP A 48 -8.15 6.81 -13.77
CA TRP A 48 -9.26 5.89 -14.07
C TRP A 48 -8.94 4.88 -15.16
N VAL A 49 -8.22 5.30 -16.22
CA VAL A 49 -7.76 4.37 -17.27
C VAL A 49 -6.78 3.36 -16.68
N LEU A 50 -5.79 3.82 -15.91
CA LEU A 50 -4.81 2.95 -15.25
C LEU A 50 -5.50 1.97 -14.28
N TYR A 51 -6.52 2.41 -13.56
CA TYR A 51 -7.32 1.52 -12.72
C TYR A 51 -8.02 0.41 -13.52
N ASP A 52 -8.54 0.70 -14.71
CA ASP A 52 -9.14 -0.35 -15.54
C ASP A 52 -8.10 -1.31 -16.10
N MET A 53 -6.93 -0.80 -16.50
CA MET A 53 -5.81 -1.66 -16.91
C MET A 53 -5.29 -2.55 -15.76
N LEU A 54 -5.29 -2.05 -14.52
CA LEU A 54 -4.94 -2.84 -13.33
C LEU A 54 -5.91 -4.00 -13.11
N LYS A 55 -7.21 -3.81 -13.38
CA LYS A 55 -8.18 -4.91 -13.32
C LYS A 55 -7.87 -5.97 -14.37
N VAL A 56 -7.57 -5.56 -15.61
CA VAL A 56 -7.19 -6.49 -16.68
C VAL A 56 -5.94 -7.27 -16.29
N ALA A 57 -4.88 -6.60 -15.81
CA ALA A 57 -3.66 -7.27 -15.37
C ALA A 57 -3.91 -8.25 -14.20
N LEU A 58 -4.83 -7.93 -13.29
CA LEU A 58 -5.24 -8.83 -12.21
C LEU A 58 -6.02 -10.06 -12.73
N GLU A 59 -6.94 -9.85 -13.67
CA GLU A 59 -7.72 -10.91 -14.31
C GLU A 59 -6.84 -11.87 -15.13
N GLU A 60 -5.83 -11.33 -15.82
CA GLU A 60 -4.84 -12.06 -16.62
C GLU A 60 -3.73 -12.72 -15.78
N ASP A 61 -3.73 -12.53 -14.46
CA ASP A 61 -2.67 -13.00 -13.56
C ASP A 61 -1.26 -12.48 -13.89
N ASN A 62 -1.19 -11.27 -14.42
CA ASN A 62 0.07 -10.68 -14.86
C ASN A 62 0.61 -9.73 -13.79
N ALA A 63 1.33 -10.28 -12.82
CA ALA A 63 1.91 -9.51 -11.72
C ALA A 63 2.97 -8.48 -12.15
N ASP A 64 3.68 -8.73 -13.26
CA ASP A 64 4.67 -7.79 -13.79
C ASP A 64 3.98 -6.57 -14.40
N SER A 65 2.99 -6.79 -15.29
CA SER A 65 2.14 -5.72 -15.83
C SER A 65 1.41 -4.96 -14.72
N PHE A 66 0.90 -5.68 -13.71
CA PHE A 66 0.24 -5.06 -12.56
C PHE A 66 1.19 -4.12 -11.80
N GLU A 67 2.43 -4.54 -11.52
CA GLU A 67 3.42 -3.72 -10.83
C GLU A 67 3.74 -2.45 -11.63
N GLU A 68 4.03 -2.58 -12.92
CA GLU A 68 4.32 -1.46 -13.80
C GLU A 68 3.16 -0.46 -13.83
N LEU A 69 1.93 -0.94 -14.06
CA LEU A 69 0.73 -0.11 -14.07
C LEU A 69 0.48 0.55 -12.70
N PHE A 70 0.68 -0.17 -11.60
CA PHE A 70 0.44 0.35 -10.26
C PHE A 70 1.45 1.45 -9.91
N SER A 71 2.70 1.29 -10.34
CA SER A 71 3.75 2.30 -10.14
C SER A 71 3.42 3.62 -10.84
N VAL A 72 2.77 3.57 -12.00
CA VAL A 72 2.30 4.76 -12.72
C VAL A 72 0.98 5.28 -12.13
N PHE A 73 0.07 4.39 -11.73
CA PHE A 73 -1.22 4.76 -11.13
C PHE A 73 -1.06 5.67 -9.90
N VAL A 74 -0.09 5.36 -9.02
CA VAL A 74 0.13 6.15 -7.80
C VAL A 74 0.67 7.57 -8.06
N ASP A 75 1.23 7.82 -9.24
CA ASP A 75 1.70 9.15 -9.62
C ASP A 75 0.53 10.07 -10.03
N TYR A 76 -0.52 9.50 -10.62
CA TYR A 76 -1.67 10.25 -11.15
C TYR A 76 -2.90 10.25 -10.23
N VAL A 77 -2.98 9.33 -9.25
CA VAL A 77 -4.16 9.26 -8.38
C VAL A 77 -4.24 10.51 -7.49
N PRO A 78 -5.33 11.31 -7.56
CA PRO A 78 -5.43 12.51 -6.75
C PRO A 78 -5.51 12.17 -5.26
N GLY A 79 -4.87 13.00 -4.42
CA GLY A 79 -4.88 12.86 -2.96
C GLY A 79 -6.30 12.86 -2.39
N GLU A 80 -7.18 13.68 -2.97
CA GLU A 80 -8.59 13.86 -2.61
C GLU A 80 -9.52 12.78 -3.21
N ALA A 81 -9.01 11.92 -4.11
CA ALA A 81 -9.82 10.91 -4.79
C ALA A 81 -9.96 9.64 -3.95
N ASP A 82 -10.65 9.74 -2.81
CA ASP A 82 -10.79 8.64 -1.84
C ASP A 82 -11.26 7.35 -2.48
N LYS A 83 -12.30 7.41 -3.32
CA LYS A 83 -12.87 6.23 -3.96
C LYS A 83 -11.87 5.51 -4.85
N LEU A 84 -11.04 6.23 -5.60
CA LEU A 84 -10.08 5.64 -6.53
C LEU A 84 -8.88 5.06 -5.77
N GLN A 85 -8.37 5.76 -4.75
CA GLN A 85 -7.32 5.23 -3.89
C GLN A 85 -7.78 4.00 -3.10
N VAL A 86 -9.02 3.99 -2.58
CA VAL A 86 -9.64 2.83 -1.94
C VAL A 86 -9.70 1.64 -2.90
N SER A 87 -10.13 1.90 -4.15
CA SER A 87 -10.26 0.86 -5.17
C SER A 87 -8.88 0.30 -5.59
N GLY A 88 -7.89 1.17 -5.81
CA GLY A 88 -6.52 0.77 -6.09
C GLY A 88 -5.90 -0.03 -4.94
N SER A 89 -6.08 0.41 -3.69
CA SER A 89 -5.63 -0.35 -2.51
C SER A 89 -6.26 -1.75 -2.44
N ARG A 90 -7.52 -1.89 -2.86
CA ARG A 90 -8.18 -3.20 -2.93
C ARG A 90 -7.56 -4.11 -3.98
N LEU A 91 -7.29 -3.60 -5.19
CA LEU A 91 -6.63 -4.37 -6.25
C LEU A 91 -5.22 -4.80 -5.83
N LEU A 92 -4.46 -3.90 -5.21
CA LEU A 92 -3.13 -4.21 -4.69
C LEU A 92 -3.19 -5.36 -3.69
N TYR A 93 -4.11 -5.28 -2.73
CA TYR A 93 -4.31 -6.35 -1.76
C TYR A 93 -4.68 -7.69 -2.43
N GLN A 94 -5.56 -7.69 -3.43
CA GLN A 94 -5.93 -8.90 -4.15
C GLN A 94 -4.74 -9.55 -4.87
N MET A 95 -3.94 -8.77 -5.60
CA MET A 95 -2.74 -9.28 -6.26
C MET A 95 -1.72 -9.81 -5.25
N VAL A 96 -1.48 -9.07 -4.16
CA VAL A 96 -0.58 -9.49 -3.09
C VAL A 96 -1.02 -10.82 -2.47
N MET A 97 -2.30 -10.98 -2.13
CA MET A 97 -2.79 -12.23 -1.56
C MET A 97 -2.64 -13.41 -2.50
N LYS A 98 -2.93 -13.22 -3.79
CA LYS A 98 -2.72 -14.25 -4.81
C LYS A 98 -1.26 -14.70 -4.87
N LEU A 99 -0.33 -13.75 -4.90
CA LEU A 99 1.11 -14.05 -4.91
C LEU A 99 1.56 -14.76 -3.62
N LEU A 100 1.00 -14.41 -2.46
CA LEU A 100 1.28 -15.09 -1.20
C LEU A 100 0.78 -16.54 -1.20
N GLU A 101 -0.42 -16.79 -1.73
CA GLU A 101 -0.99 -18.13 -1.89
C GLU A 101 -0.16 -19.00 -2.85
N GLU A 102 0.38 -18.39 -3.90
CA GLU A 102 1.31 -19.00 -4.85
C GLU A 102 2.76 -19.07 -4.35
N GLN A 103 3.03 -18.65 -3.11
CA GLN A 103 4.35 -18.63 -2.49
C GLN A 103 5.39 -17.76 -3.24
N LYS A 104 4.93 -16.80 -4.04
CA LYS A 104 5.76 -15.79 -4.73
C LYS A 104 6.09 -14.62 -3.80
N PHE A 105 6.74 -14.90 -2.68
CA PHE A 105 6.92 -13.94 -1.58
C PHE A 105 7.73 -12.69 -1.93
N ALA A 106 8.74 -12.79 -2.79
CA ALA A 106 9.55 -11.64 -3.22
C ALA A 106 8.69 -10.62 -3.98
N LYS A 107 7.96 -11.09 -5.01
CA LYS A 107 7.05 -10.25 -5.80
C LYS A 107 5.91 -9.66 -4.96
N ALA A 108 5.36 -10.46 -4.03
CA ALA A 108 4.35 -9.96 -3.09
C ALA A 108 4.92 -8.82 -2.22
N ASN A 109 6.15 -8.98 -1.73
CA ASN A 109 6.81 -7.94 -0.94
C ASN A 109 7.05 -6.67 -1.76
N ASP A 110 7.54 -6.77 -2.99
CA ASP A 110 7.79 -5.62 -3.87
C ASP A 110 6.50 -4.81 -4.10
N LEU A 111 5.39 -5.49 -4.41
CA LEU A 111 4.08 -4.85 -4.52
C LEU A 111 3.62 -4.20 -3.22
N MET A 112 3.81 -4.86 -2.07
CA MET A 112 3.49 -4.25 -0.77
C MET A 112 4.26 -2.93 -0.55
N MET A 113 5.47 -2.77 -1.10
CA MET A 113 6.26 -1.53 -0.94
C MET A 113 5.64 -0.33 -1.68
N LEU A 114 4.82 -0.56 -2.71
CA LEU A 114 4.15 0.50 -3.47
C LEU A 114 3.11 1.25 -2.65
N ILE A 115 2.67 0.70 -1.51
CA ILE A 115 1.72 1.38 -0.61
C ILE A 115 2.23 2.73 -0.11
N LYS A 116 3.56 2.95 -0.10
CA LYS A 116 4.20 4.21 0.31
C LYS A 116 3.76 5.41 -0.54
N ASN A 117 3.35 5.17 -1.78
CA ASN A 117 3.02 6.20 -2.76
C ASN A 117 1.52 6.54 -2.75
N LEU A 118 0.69 5.80 -2.02
CA LEU A 118 -0.72 6.17 -1.81
C LEU A 118 -0.82 7.33 -0.82
N LYS A 119 -1.68 8.30 -1.12
CA LYS A 119 -1.73 9.61 -0.45
C LYS A 119 -2.97 9.83 0.42
N PHE A 120 -3.76 8.79 0.71
CA PHE A 120 -5.07 8.79 1.40
C PHE A 120 -5.37 10.07 2.20
N HIS A 121 -6.56 10.64 2.00
CA HIS A 121 -6.98 11.87 2.67
C HIS A 121 -6.65 11.85 4.18
N PRO A 122 -5.98 12.88 4.73
CA PRO A 122 -5.44 12.84 6.09
C PRO A 122 -6.52 12.71 7.17
N ASP A 123 -7.69 13.30 6.94
CA ASP A 123 -8.81 13.27 7.89
C ASP A 123 -9.70 12.02 7.78
N LEU A 124 -9.43 11.13 6.82
CA LEU A 124 -10.24 9.93 6.62
C LEU A 124 -9.51 8.67 7.10
N GLU A 125 -10.30 7.72 7.59
CA GLU A 125 -9.79 6.38 7.88
C GLU A 125 -9.31 5.73 6.58
N LYS A 126 -8.11 5.14 6.63
CA LYS A 126 -7.56 4.38 5.50
C LYS A 126 -8.49 3.21 5.15
N PRO A 127 -8.52 2.76 3.88
CA PRO A 127 -9.40 1.65 3.49
C PRO A 127 -9.09 0.37 4.25
N LYS A 128 -10.10 -0.50 4.41
CA LYS A 128 -9.92 -1.82 5.04
C LYS A 128 -8.76 -2.62 4.43
N SER A 129 -8.59 -2.58 3.11
CA SER A 129 -7.49 -3.24 2.39
C SER A 129 -6.11 -2.78 2.84
N TYR A 130 -5.96 -1.52 3.26
CA TYR A 130 -4.71 -1.00 3.83
C TYR A 130 -4.32 -1.72 5.13
N TYR A 131 -5.32 -2.00 5.98
CA TYR A 131 -5.12 -2.75 7.21
C TYR A 131 -4.98 -4.26 6.94
N SER A 132 -5.71 -4.81 5.97
CA SER A 132 -5.55 -6.20 5.56
C SER A 132 -4.16 -6.50 4.99
N LEU A 133 -3.50 -5.55 4.33
CA LEU A 133 -2.09 -5.67 3.94
C LEU A 133 -1.15 -5.80 5.14
N LEU A 134 -1.39 -5.05 6.23
CA LEU A 134 -0.63 -5.24 7.47
C LEU A 134 -0.82 -6.65 8.03
N GLU A 135 -2.06 -7.12 8.11
CA GLU A 135 -2.36 -8.46 8.62
C GLU A 135 -1.70 -9.56 7.77
N ALA A 136 -1.74 -9.42 6.43
CA ALA A 136 -1.04 -10.30 5.51
C ALA A 136 0.47 -10.29 5.76
N ALA A 137 1.09 -9.10 5.87
CA ALA A 137 2.51 -8.98 6.14
C ALA A 137 2.90 -9.63 7.49
N MET A 138 2.07 -9.48 8.53
CA MET A 138 2.28 -10.15 9.82
C MET A 138 2.11 -11.67 9.74
N ALA A 139 1.19 -12.17 8.91
CA ALA A 139 0.98 -13.60 8.71
C ALA A 139 2.17 -14.25 8.00
N PHE A 140 2.75 -13.57 7.01
CA PHE A 140 3.86 -14.07 6.19
C PHE A 140 5.22 -13.45 6.54
N ASN A 141 5.37 -12.90 7.76
CA ASN A 141 6.53 -12.09 8.15
C ASN A 141 7.88 -12.81 8.02
N GLN A 142 7.92 -14.15 8.12
CA GLN A 142 9.17 -14.93 8.02
C GLN A 142 9.55 -15.20 6.55
N GLN A 143 8.58 -15.16 5.64
CA GLN A 143 8.77 -15.44 4.22
C GLN A 143 9.01 -14.17 3.40
N LEU A 144 8.53 -13.02 3.88
CA LEU A 144 8.71 -11.73 3.22
C LEU A 144 10.15 -11.21 3.36
N PRO A 145 10.91 -11.02 2.26
CA PRO A 145 12.33 -10.66 2.31
C PRO A 145 12.62 -9.34 3.05
N ASN A 146 11.69 -8.38 3.00
CA ASN A 146 11.84 -7.04 3.56
C ASN A 146 10.64 -6.66 4.45
N PHE A 147 10.27 -7.56 5.37
CA PHE A 147 9.20 -7.32 6.33
C PHE A 147 9.42 -6.01 7.13
N LEU A 148 10.61 -5.76 7.66
CA LEU A 148 10.92 -4.53 8.40
C LEU A 148 10.80 -3.28 7.51
N GLY A 149 11.18 -3.36 6.24
CA GLY A 149 11.00 -2.27 5.28
C GLY A 149 9.53 -1.96 5.02
N PHE A 150 8.69 -2.99 4.88
CA PHE A 150 7.24 -2.80 4.81
C PHE A 150 6.69 -2.15 6.07
N MET A 151 7.07 -2.63 7.26
CA MET A 151 6.61 -2.07 8.54
C MET A 151 7.00 -0.60 8.71
N ARG A 152 8.20 -0.21 8.23
CA ARG A 152 8.66 1.18 8.20
C ARG A 152 7.81 2.05 7.28
N ILE A 153 7.43 1.54 6.10
CA ILE A 153 6.56 2.23 5.15
C ILE A 153 5.14 2.35 5.67
N TRP A 154 4.60 1.25 6.21
CA TRP A 154 3.23 1.18 6.70
C TRP A 154 3.04 2.05 7.95
N ARG A 155 4.07 2.20 8.80
CA ARG A 155 4.12 3.01 10.02
C ARG A 155 3.09 2.62 11.08
N LEU A 156 3.56 2.10 12.22
CA LEU A 156 2.69 1.69 13.34
C LEU A 156 1.80 2.82 13.90
N SER A 157 2.13 4.09 13.65
CA SER A 157 1.27 5.24 13.95
C SER A 157 -0.08 5.23 13.22
N ASN A 158 -0.22 4.42 12.15
CA ASN A 158 -1.49 4.24 11.44
C ASN A 158 -2.46 3.27 12.15
N LEU A 159 -2.05 2.61 13.23
CA LEU A 159 -2.93 1.77 14.03
C LEU A 159 -4.05 2.59 14.68
N LEU A 160 -5.29 2.15 14.47
CA LEU A 160 -6.49 2.75 15.06
C LEU A 160 -6.70 2.29 16.51
N PRO A 161 -7.44 3.04 17.35
CA PRO A 161 -7.75 2.63 18.72
C PRO A 161 -8.32 1.22 18.85
N LYS A 162 -9.16 0.80 17.89
CA LYS A 162 -9.72 -0.57 17.83
C LYS A 162 -8.65 -1.66 17.69
N HIS A 163 -7.51 -1.38 17.05
CA HIS A 163 -6.41 -2.34 16.88
C HIS A 163 -5.63 -2.62 18.17
N TYR A 164 -5.82 -1.80 19.22
CA TYR A 164 -5.22 -2.02 20.55
C TYR A 164 -6.12 -2.88 21.46
N GLN A 165 -7.35 -3.19 21.04
CA GLN A 165 -8.26 -4.03 21.80
C GLN A 165 -7.85 -5.50 21.69
N GLN A 166 -7.80 -6.19 22.83
CA GLN A 166 -7.57 -7.63 22.89
C GLN A 166 -8.92 -8.36 22.88
N TYR A 167 -8.99 -9.48 22.17
CA TYR A 167 -10.15 -10.35 22.13
C TYR A 167 -9.73 -11.73 22.66
N GLY A 168 -10.13 -12.03 23.90
CA GLY A 168 -9.69 -13.24 24.60
C GLY A 168 -8.20 -13.21 24.95
N GLU A 169 -7.53 -14.34 24.78
CA GLU A 169 -6.10 -14.51 25.12
C GLU A 169 -5.13 -14.12 23.98
N ASN A 170 -5.66 -13.79 22.80
CA ASN A 170 -4.84 -13.44 21.65
C ASN A 170 -4.28 -12.02 21.76
N MET A 171 -3.05 -11.82 21.24
CA MET A 171 -2.49 -10.48 21.07
C MET A 171 -3.45 -9.62 20.24
N SER A 172 -3.59 -8.35 20.61
CA SER A 172 -4.21 -7.36 19.74
C SER A 172 -3.40 -7.20 18.44
N ILE A 173 -4.02 -6.67 17.38
CA ILE A 173 -3.31 -6.35 16.12
C ILE A 173 -2.10 -5.46 16.40
N ALA A 174 -2.27 -4.44 17.26
CA ALA A 174 -1.19 -3.54 17.66
C ALA A 174 -0.07 -4.29 18.39
N GLU A 175 -0.40 -5.07 19.43
CA GLU A 175 0.60 -5.83 20.20
C GLU A 175 1.39 -6.79 19.30
N ARG A 176 0.70 -7.50 18.41
CA ARG A 176 1.33 -8.43 17.44
C ARG A 176 2.27 -7.68 16.49
N ALA A 177 1.86 -6.53 15.98
CA ALA A 177 2.68 -5.73 15.06
C ALA A 177 3.98 -5.23 15.73
N TYR A 178 3.87 -4.64 16.92
CA TYR A 178 5.05 -4.21 17.70
C TYR A 178 5.94 -5.40 18.09
N TRP A 179 5.33 -6.50 18.50
CA TRP A 179 6.07 -7.71 18.87
C TRP A 179 6.84 -8.29 17.70
N LEU A 180 6.23 -8.43 16.51
CA LEU A 180 6.89 -8.95 15.32
C LEU A 180 8.06 -8.07 14.85
N VAL A 181 7.89 -6.75 14.83
CA VAL A 181 9.00 -5.83 14.51
C VAL A 181 10.16 -6.04 15.48
N GLY A 182 9.88 -6.15 16.79
CA GLY A 182 10.93 -6.39 17.78
C GLY A 182 11.57 -7.76 17.68
N GLN A 183 10.84 -8.82 17.31
CA GLN A 183 11.44 -10.14 17.05
C GLN A 183 12.43 -10.08 15.88
N HIS A 184 12.07 -9.43 14.78
CA HIS A 184 12.95 -9.25 13.63
C HIS A 184 14.18 -8.39 13.96
N LEU A 185 14.00 -7.32 14.75
CA LEU A 185 15.11 -6.51 15.24
C LEU A 185 16.02 -7.25 16.23
N LEU A 186 15.47 -8.12 17.07
CA LEU A 186 16.25 -8.94 18.00
C LEU A 186 17.21 -9.88 17.26
N ILE A 187 16.75 -10.50 16.16
CA ILE A 187 17.57 -11.35 15.29
C ILE A 187 18.75 -10.55 14.72
N GLN A 188 18.53 -9.27 14.43
CA GLN A 188 19.51 -8.38 13.79
C GLN A 188 20.22 -7.45 14.80
N LYS A 189 20.11 -7.73 16.12
CA LYS A 189 20.49 -6.78 17.17
C LYS A 189 21.96 -6.35 17.09
N SER A 190 22.86 -7.26 16.70
CA SER A 190 24.29 -6.97 16.57
C SER A 190 24.61 -6.13 15.33
N GLN A 191 23.82 -6.21 14.27
CA GLN A 191 24.02 -5.43 13.04
C GLN A 191 23.44 -4.02 13.13
N VAL A 192 22.37 -3.82 13.92
CA VAL A 192 21.65 -2.53 14.01
C VAL A 192 21.40 -2.06 15.46
N PRO A 193 22.44 -1.94 16.31
CA PRO A 193 22.26 -1.67 17.74
C PRO A 193 21.59 -0.33 18.04
N GLU A 194 21.87 0.72 17.25
CA GLU A 194 21.25 2.05 17.42
C GLU A 194 19.75 2.02 17.12
N LEU A 195 19.34 1.28 16.08
CA LEU A 195 17.94 1.10 15.72
C LEU A 195 17.20 0.31 16.80
N VAL A 196 17.83 -0.72 17.37
CA VAL A 196 17.27 -1.46 18.50
C VAL A 196 17.07 -0.55 19.72
N ALA A 197 18.07 0.26 20.07
CA ALA A 197 17.96 1.19 21.20
C ALA A 197 16.83 2.22 20.99
N ALA A 198 16.70 2.78 19.80
CA ALA A 198 15.60 3.68 19.45
C ALA A 198 14.24 2.98 19.53
N TYR A 199 14.15 1.73 19.07
CA TYR A 199 12.92 0.94 19.13
C TYR A 199 12.54 0.57 20.56
N VAL A 200 13.50 0.23 21.42
CA VAL A 200 13.25 -0.02 22.86
C VAL A 200 12.64 1.21 23.52
N LYS A 201 13.14 2.41 23.23
CA LYS A 201 12.54 3.66 23.73
C LYS A 201 11.08 3.81 23.28
N GLN A 202 10.79 3.51 22.01
CA GLN A 202 9.42 3.53 21.48
C GLN A 202 8.52 2.51 22.20
N LEU A 203 9.04 1.32 22.52
CA LEU A 203 8.30 0.29 23.26
C LEU A 203 8.05 0.69 24.71
N ASP A 204 8.99 1.36 25.37
CA ASP A 204 8.82 1.88 26.73
C ASP A 204 7.67 2.92 26.76
N GLU A 205 7.66 3.88 25.83
CA GLU A 205 6.56 4.86 25.68
C GLU A 205 5.21 4.19 25.35
N LEU A 206 5.23 3.13 24.53
CA LEU A 206 4.02 2.34 24.24
C LEU A 206 3.48 1.65 25.49
N LEU A 207 4.35 1.06 26.32
CA LEU A 207 3.94 0.32 27.51
C LEU A 207 3.36 1.23 28.61
N GLU A 208 3.72 2.51 28.65
CA GLU A 208 3.06 3.50 29.50
C GLU A 208 1.58 3.68 29.11
N ARG A 209 1.28 3.67 27.80
CA ARG A 209 -0.07 3.85 27.25
C ARG A 209 -0.87 2.56 27.16
N ALA A 210 -0.18 1.43 27.01
CA ALA A 210 -0.75 0.10 26.83
C ALA A 210 -0.10 -0.93 27.79
N PRO A 211 -0.25 -0.77 29.11
CA PRO A 211 0.43 -1.61 30.11
C PRO A 211 -0.02 -3.09 30.08
N ARG A 212 -1.10 -3.40 29.36
CA ARG A 212 -1.59 -4.77 29.15
C ARG A 212 -0.81 -5.58 28.11
N PHE A 213 0.12 -4.98 27.35
CA PHE A 213 0.89 -5.66 26.31
C PHE A 213 2.03 -6.50 26.90
N HIS A 214 1.68 -7.68 27.41
CA HIS A 214 2.60 -8.61 28.08
C HIS A 214 3.73 -9.11 27.17
N HIS A 215 3.43 -9.37 25.89
CA HIS A 215 4.43 -9.91 24.96
C HIS A 215 5.47 -8.86 24.59
N VAL A 216 5.04 -7.61 24.46
CA VAL A 216 5.93 -6.47 24.23
C VAL A 216 6.81 -6.23 25.45
N ARG A 217 6.27 -6.29 26.68
CA ARG A 217 7.08 -6.17 27.91
C ARG A 217 8.22 -7.20 27.96
N LYS A 218 7.90 -8.47 27.74
CA LYS A 218 8.91 -9.56 27.69
C LYS A 218 9.93 -9.37 26.56
N LEU A 219 9.53 -8.78 25.44
CA LEU A 219 10.42 -8.49 24.33
C LEU A 219 11.40 -7.36 24.67
N VAL A 220 10.94 -6.29 25.35
CA VAL A 220 11.81 -5.19 25.80
C VAL A 220 12.95 -5.72 26.67
N GLU A 221 12.66 -6.65 27.59
CA GLU A 221 13.68 -7.28 28.44
C GLU A 221 14.78 -8.00 27.65
N LYS A 222 14.44 -8.58 26.48
CA LYS A 222 15.40 -9.26 25.59
C LYS A 222 16.16 -8.31 24.66
N LEU A 223 15.54 -7.18 24.31
CA LEU A 223 16.12 -6.19 23.41
C LEU A 223 17.13 -5.29 24.12
N ARG A 224 17.03 -5.11 25.45
CA ARG A 224 18.08 -4.52 26.28
C ARG A 224 19.31 -5.44 26.27
#